data_AF-A0A550H7G5-F1
#
_entry.id   AF-A0A550H7G5-F1
#
_cell.length_a   1.000
_cell.length_b   1.000
_cell.length_c   1.000
_cell.angle_alpha   90.00
_cell.angle_beta   90.00
_cell.angle_gamma   90.00
#
_symmetry.space_group_name_H-M   'P 1'
#
loop_
_entity.id
_entity.type
_entity.pdbx_description
1 polymer ?
#
loop_
_entity_poly.entity_id
_entity_poly.type
_entity_poly.pdbx_seq_one_letter_code
_entity_poly.pdbx_strand_id
1 'polypeptide(L)'
;MSSIIEDLIARKIFNNRGEETIEVDVITTSGFGRTSAPAGKSRGKAEVAYYPQGGVDQALKAIDDLIAPELAGLNADFQEEVDNALHEIDGTSNFKVIGGNTAFAVSIANAEAAANSHSLLLFQFIGGNSATSLPYPLGNTISGGQHTRGKAPDIQEYLALPHGA
;
A
#
# COMPACT_ATOMS: atom_id res chain seq x y z
N MET A 1 13.29 -0.57 -20.15
CA MET A 1 12.64 0.56 -20.88
C MET A 1 12.73 1.77 -19.96
N SER A 2 12.17 2.93 -20.33
CA SER A 2 12.18 4.10 -19.44
C SER A 2 11.07 3.96 -18.39
N SER A 3 11.39 4.17 -17.12
CA SER A 3 10.46 4.13 -15.98
C SER A 3 10.45 5.45 -15.20
N ILE A 4 10.70 6.56 -15.89
CA ILE A 4 10.59 7.90 -15.31
C ILE A 4 9.13 8.18 -14.99
N ILE A 5 8.85 8.60 -13.76
CA ILE A 5 7.53 8.96 -13.28
C ILE A 5 7.06 10.23 -14.00
N GLU A 6 5.91 10.18 -14.65
CA GLU A 6 5.30 11.31 -15.35
C GLU A 6 4.17 11.94 -14.55
N ASP A 7 3.35 11.13 -13.87
CA ASP A 7 2.17 11.60 -13.17
C ASP A 7 1.74 10.66 -12.04
N LEU A 8 1.05 11.21 -11.05
CA LEU A 8 0.40 10.49 -9.96
C LEU A 8 -1.06 10.94 -9.85
N ILE A 9 -1.99 9.99 -9.87
CA ILE A 9 -3.43 10.29 -9.77
C ILE A 9 -4.01 9.55 -8.59
N ALA A 10 -4.53 10.28 -7.61
CA ALA A 10 -5.19 9.70 -6.44
C ALA A 10 -6.70 9.90 -6.47
N ARG A 11 -7.43 8.97 -5.86
CA ARG A 11 -8.88 9.06 -5.68
C ARG A 11 -9.37 8.39 -4.42
N LYS A 12 -10.50 8.87 -3.91
CA LYS A 12 -11.24 8.23 -2.82
C LYS A 12 -12.04 7.05 -3.36
N ILE A 13 -11.91 5.90 -2.71
CA ILE A 13 -12.71 4.70 -2.96
C ILE A 13 -13.27 4.15 -1.64
N PHE A 14 -14.01 3.05 -1.70
CA PHE A 14 -14.52 2.35 -0.52
C PHE A 14 -13.91 0.96 -0.41
N ASN A 15 -13.49 0.58 0.81
CA ASN A 15 -13.00 -0.77 1.09
C ASN A 15 -14.16 -1.78 1.20
N ASN A 16 -13.84 -3.04 1.46
CA ASN A 16 -14.83 -4.13 1.62
C ASN A 16 -15.80 -3.95 2.82
N ARG A 17 -15.59 -2.96 3.69
CA ARG A 17 -16.46 -2.59 4.82
C ARG A 17 -17.30 -1.34 4.53
N GLY A 18 -17.15 -0.73 3.36
CA GLY A 18 -17.79 0.54 3.00
C GLY A 18 -17.16 1.76 3.67
N GLU A 19 -15.93 1.64 4.16
CA GLU A 19 -15.18 2.77 4.74
C GLU A 19 -14.32 3.43 3.64
N GLU A 20 -14.15 4.74 3.72
CA GLU A 20 -13.32 5.48 2.78
C GLU A 20 -11.85 5.04 2.87
N THR A 21 -11.23 4.87 1.71
CA THR A 21 -9.78 4.66 1.54
C THR A 21 -9.31 5.36 0.26
N ILE A 22 -8.00 5.35 0.02
CA ILE A 22 -7.41 5.90 -1.20
C ILE A 22 -7.05 4.79 -2.19
N GLU A 23 -7.09 5.14 -3.48
CA GLU A 23 -6.44 4.43 -4.58
C GLU A 23 -5.51 5.42 -5.28
N VAL A 24 -4.29 4.98 -5.58
CA VAL A 24 -3.25 5.80 -6.20
C VAL A 24 -2.77 5.09 -7.46
N ASP A 25 -2.72 5.85 -8.55
CA ASP A 25 -2.08 5.49 -9.80
C ASP A 25 -0.71 6.17 -9.88
N VAL A 26 0.30 5.42 -10.29
CA VAL A 26 1.60 5.95 -10.72
C VAL A 26 1.78 5.66 -12.20
N ILE A 27 1.99 6.72 -12.99
CA ILE A 27 2.20 6.64 -14.43
C ILE A 27 3.66 6.96 -14.70
N THR A 28 4.31 6.10 -15.48
CA THR A 28 5.68 6.30 -15.95
C THR A 28 5.67 6.40 -17.47
N THR A 29 6.80 6.79 -18.05
CA THR A 29 6.98 6.88 -19.51
C THR A 29 6.64 5.60 -20.30
N SER A 30 6.58 4.44 -19.65
CA SER A 30 6.29 3.15 -20.34
C SER A 30 5.49 2.15 -19.51
N GLY A 31 4.99 2.53 -18.33
CA GLY A 31 4.33 1.63 -17.41
C GLY A 31 3.34 2.34 -16.49
N PHE A 32 2.55 1.55 -15.77
CA PHE A 32 1.44 2.00 -14.94
C PHE A 32 1.33 1.10 -13.73
N GLY A 33 1.05 1.65 -12.55
CA GLY A 33 0.75 0.87 -11.35
C GLY A 33 -0.41 1.48 -10.58
N ARG A 34 -1.22 0.64 -9.93
CA ARG A 34 -2.41 1.08 -9.19
C ARG A 34 -2.55 0.30 -7.90
N THR A 35 -2.52 1.01 -6.78
CA THR A 35 -2.72 0.38 -5.47
C THR A 35 -3.77 1.12 -4.66
N SER A 36 -4.64 0.34 -4.01
CA SER A 36 -5.52 0.84 -2.95
C SER A 36 -4.95 0.56 -1.57
N ALA A 37 -5.09 1.50 -0.65
CA ALA A 37 -4.58 1.33 0.70
C ALA A 37 -5.49 0.38 1.52
N PRO A 38 -4.91 -0.59 2.25
CA PRO A 38 -5.66 -1.52 3.07
C PRO A 38 -6.22 -0.84 4.32
N ALA A 39 -7.24 -1.44 4.93
CA ALA A 39 -7.85 -0.94 6.16
C ALA A 39 -7.75 -1.95 7.31
N GLY A 40 -7.03 -1.57 8.37
CA GLY A 40 -6.94 -2.32 9.61
C GLY A 40 -7.85 -1.76 10.70
N LYS A 41 -8.60 -2.64 11.39
CA LYS A 41 -9.48 -2.29 12.53
C LYS A 41 -8.75 -2.33 13.88
N SER A 42 -7.85 -3.30 14.05
CA SER A 42 -7.00 -3.40 15.23
C SER A 42 -5.65 -2.79 14.88
N ARG A 43 -5.32 -1.66 15.52
CA ARG A 43 -4.10 -0.91 15.27
C ARG A 43 -3.27 -0.87 16.54
N GLY A 44 -2.04 -1.34 16.46
CA GLY A 44 -1.05 -1.23 17.52
C GLY A 44 -0.68 0.24 17.79
N LYS A 45 -0.32 0.55 19.03
CA LYS A 45 0.04 1.93 19.44
C LYS A 45 1.33 2.46 18.79
N ALA A 46 2.17 1.56 18.27
CA ALA A 46 3.44 1.88 17.63
C ALA A 46 3.38 1.80 16.10
N GLU A 47 2.19 1.55 15.54
CA GLU A 47 2.00 1.58 14.08
C GLU A 47 2.08 3.03 13.56
N VAL A 48 2.34 3.14 12.27
CA VAL A 48 2.20 4.40 11.54
C VAL A 48 0.77 4.94 11.65
N ALA A 49 0.62 6.25 11.57
CA ALA A 49 -0.67 6.89 11.48
C ALA A 49 -1.36 6.43 10.20
N TYR A 50 -2.63 6.06 10.29
CA TYR A 50 -3.38 5.54 9.15
C TYR A 50 -3.57 6.60 8.06
N TYR A 51 -4.19 7.72 8.43
CA TYR A 51 -4.34 8.93 7.61
C TYR A 51 -4.01 10.16 8.47
N PRO A 52 -3.81 11.34 7.84
CA PRO A 52 -3.74 12.61 8.54
C PRO A 52 -5.02 12.88 9.36
N GLN A 53 -5.01 13.90 10.22
CA GLN A 53 -6.17 14.25 11.04
C GLN A 53 -7.43 14.56 10.20
N GLY A 54 -7.25 15.16 9.03
CA GLY A 54 -8.31 15.41 8.05
C GLY A 54 -8.72 14.19 7.21
N GLY A 55 -8.24 12.99 7.55
CA GLY A 55 -8.63 11.74 6.92
C GLY A 55 -8.21 11.62 5.46
N VAL A 56 -9.02 10.91 4.68
CA VAL A 56 -8.76 10.60 3.27
C VAL A 56 -8.69 11.86 2.41
N ASP A 57 -9.53 12.86 2.67
CA ASP A 57 -9.54 14.09 1.87
C ASP A 57 -8.25 14.90 2.03
N GLN A 58 -7.70 14.96 3.25
CA GLN A 58 -6.40 15.58 3.48
C GLN A 58 -5.27 14.77 2.85
N ALA A 59 -5.35 13.44 2.87
CA ALA A 59 -4.37 12.58 2.21
C ALA A 59 -4.34 12.78 0.69
N LEU A 60 -5.50 12.88 0.04
CA LEU A 60 -5.60 13.17 -1.40
C LEU A 60 -4.96 14.51 -1.73
N LYS A 61 -5.26 15.54 -0.94
CA LYS A 61 -4.63 16.86 -1.11
C LYS A 61 -3.12 16.81 -0.90
N ALA A 62 -2.63 16.02 0.06
CA ALA A 62 -1.19 15.84 0.27
C ALA A 62 -0.52 15.16 -0.93
N ILE A 63 -1.22 14.25 -1.62
CA ILE A 63 -0.71 13.67 -2.85
C ILE A 63 -0.56 14.74 -3.93
N ASP A 64 -1.62 15.50 -4.20
CA ASP A 64 -1.63 16.50 -5.27
C ASP A 64 -0.64 17.66 -5.00
N ASP A 65 -0.59 18.15 -3.75
CA ASP A 65 0.17 19.36 -3.41
C ASP A 65 1.63 19.09 -3.03
N LEU A 66 1.97 17.90 -2.51
CA LEU A 66 3.29 17.60 -1.92
C LEU A 66 3.99 16.42 -2.60
N ILE A 67 3.29 15.31 -2.81
CA ILE A 67 3.92 14.05 -3.24
C ILE A 67 4.11 14.02 -4.76
N ALA A 68 3.07 14.30 -5.53
CA ALA A 68 3.13 14.23 -6.99
C ALA A 68 4.21 15.17 -7.58
N PRO A 69 4.36 16.43 -7.14
CA PRO A 69 5.40 17.32 -7.65
C PRO A 69 6.82 16.85 -7.33
N GLU A 70 7.04 16.22 -6.17
CA GLU A 70 8.36 15.76 -5.73
C GLU A 70 8.77 14.46 -6.42
N LEU A 71 7.82 13.55 -6.67
CA LEU A 71 8.11 12.27 -7.31
C LEU A 71 8.17 12.36 -8.85
N ALA A 72 7.54 13.37 -9.46
CA ALA A 72 7.59 13.56 -10.90
C ALA A 72 9.03 13.74 -11.40
N GLY A 73 9.41 12.96 -12.41
CA GLY A 73 10.78 12.96 -12.96
C GLY A 73 11.76 12.02 -12.25
N LEU A 74 11.40 11.44 -11.10
CA LEU A 74 12.20 10.38 -10.48
C LEU A 74 12.11 9.09 -11.30
N ASN A 75 13.11 8.23 -11.13
CA ASN A 75 13.12 6.91 -11.75
C ASN A 75 12.40 5.91 -10.83
N ALA A 76 11.29 5.34 -11.29
CA ALA A 76 10.50 4.38 -10.51
C ALA A 76 11.29 3.09 -10.16
N ASP A 77 12.37 2.78 -10.89
CA ASP A 77 13.25 1.64 -10.58
C ASP A 77 13.97 1.80 -9.23
N PHE A 78 14.17 3.05 -8.77
CA PHE A 78 14.82 3.36 -7.50
C PHE A 78 13.78 3.46 -6.38
N GLN A 79 13.19 2.32 -6.02
CA GLN A 79 12.14 2.24 -5.00
C GLN A 79 12.56 2.91 -3.67
N GLU A 80 13.81 2.72 -3.24
CA GLU A 80 14.33 3.35 -2.01
C GLU A 80 14.35 4.88 -2.09
N GLU A 81 14.60 5.46 -3.27
CA GLU A 81 14.56 6.91 -3.47
C GLU A 81 13.13 7.45 -3.33
N VAL A 82 12.15 6.76 -3.92
CA VAL A 82 10.73 7.09 -3.78
C VAL A 82 10.26 6.97 -2.33
N ASP A 83 10.61 5.88 -1.66
CA ASP A 83 10.24 5.65 -0.26
C ASP A 83 10.89 6.69 0.67
N ASN A 84 12.15 7.04 0.44
CA ASN A 84 12.85 8.09 1.20
C ASN A 84 12.21 9.46 0.97
N ALA A 85 11.84 9.81 -0.27
CA ALA A 85 11.12 11.05 -0.54
C ALA A 85 9.79 11.11 0.25
N LEU A 86 9.04 10.01 0.33
CA LEU A 86 7.82 9.96 1.15
C LEU A 86 8.10 10.19 2.65
N HIS A 87 9.20 9.64 3.16
CA HIS A 87 9.64 9.88 4.53
C HIS A 87 10.05 11.35 4.77
N GLU A 88 10.76 11.96 3.83
CA GLU A 88 11.19 13.36 3.90
C GLU A 88 10.01 14.32 3.82
N ILE A 89 9.05 14.08 2.91
CA ILE A 89 7.83 14.86 2.75
C ILE A 89 6.99 14.83 4.02
N ASP A 90 6.83 13.65 4.65
CA ASP A 90 6.10 13.57 5.92
C ASP A 90 6.86 14.27 7.06
N GLY A 91 8.16 14.04 7.16
CA GLY A 91 9.03 14.64 8.18
C GLY A 91 8.79 14.11 9.60
N THR A 92 8.00 13.05 9.77
CA THR A 92 7.72 12.45 11.09
C THR A 92 8.06 10.96 11.11
N SER A 93 8.30 10.42 12.30
CA SER A 93 8.67 9.01 12.45
C SER A 93 7.52 8.02 12.23
N ASN A 94 6.28 8.51 12.10
CA ASN A 94 5.10 7.65 12.05
C ASN A 94 4.09 8.05 10.97
N PHE A 95 4.51 8.79 9.95
CA PHE A 95 3.64 9.22 8.85
C PHE A 95 2.37 9.99 9.24
N LYS A 96 2.41 10.82 10.29
CA LYS A 96 1.21 11.53 10.76
C LYS A 96 0.79 12.71 9.87
N VAL A 97 1.65 13.16 8.95
CA VAL A 97 1.39 14.34 8.10
C VAL A 97 0.71 13.92 6.80
N ILE A 98 1.24 12.91 6.10
CA ILE A 98 0.66 12.41 4.83
C ILE A 98 -0.20 11.17 5.03
N GLY A 99 0.04 10.39 6.09
CA GLY A 99 -0.62 9.11 6.37
C GLY A 99 0.18 7.92 5.85
N GLY A 100 0.36 6.90 6.69
CA GLY A 100 1.03 5.66 6.34
C GLY A 100 0.32 4.87 5.25
N ASN A 101 -1.01 4.96 5.17
CA ASN A 101 -1.76 4.39 4.05
C ASN A 101 -1.47 5.12 2.72
N THR A 102 -1.25 6.43 2.79
CA THR A 102 -0.86 7.27 1.66
C THR A 102 0.51 6.85 1.15
N ALA A 103 1.49 6.79 2.03
CA ALA A 103 2.83 6.32 1.72
C ALA A 103 2.82 4.90 1.13
N PHE A 104 2.06 3.99 1.75
CA PHE A 104 1.90 2.61 1.26
C PHE A 104 1.34 2.55 -0.16
N ALA A 105 0.24 3.25 -0.44
CA ALA A 105 -0.41 3.19 -1.76
C ALA A 105 0.51 3.75 -2.86
N VAL A 106 1.21 4.85 -2.59
CA VAL A 106 2.18 5.43 -3.53
C VAL A 106 3.36 4.48 -3.74
N SER A 107 3.95 3.95 -2.66
CA SER A 107 5.11 3.06 -2.70
C SER A 107 4.86 1.80 -3.53
N ILE A 108 3.73 1.11 -3.31
CA ILE A 108 3.40 -0.11 -4.05
C ILE A 108 2.96 0.19 -5.49
N ALA A 109 2.21 1.28 -5.72
CA ALA A 109 1.86 1.71 -7.07
C ALA A 109 3.11 2.05 -7.89
N ASN A 110 4.14 2.64 -7.27
CA ASN A 110 5.43 2.86 -7.92
C ASN A 110 6.11 1.55 -8.31
N ALA A 111 6.19 0.60 -7.38
CA ALA A 111 6.79 -0.71 -7.64
C ALA A 111 6.08 -1.46 -8.80
N GLU A 112 4.76 -1.36 -8.86
CA GLU A 112 3.96 -1.94 -9.94
C GLU A 112 4.17 -1.21 -11.28
N ALA A 113 4.26 0.13 -11.26
CA ALA A 113 4.56 0.91 -12.45
C ALA A 113 5.96 0.61 -13.02
N ALA A 114 6.96 0.43 -12.16
CA ALA A 114 8.30 0.03 -12.53
C ALA A 114 8.32 -1.40 -13.10
N ALA A 115 7.67 -2.36 -12.44
CA ALA A 115 7.55 -3.74 -12.93
C ALA A 115 6.91 -3.78 -14.33
N ASN A 116 5.80 -3.05 -14.51
CA ASN A 116 5.09 -2.97 -15.77
C ASN A 116 5.92 -2.28 -16.87
N SER A 117 6.72 -1.27 -16.53
CA SER A 117 7.68 -0.65 -17.47
C SER A 117 8.70 -1.64 -18.04
N HIS A 118 9.01 -2.70 -17.32
CA HIS A 118 9.91 -3.77 -17.78
C HIS A 118 9.18 -5.03 -18.25
N SER A 119 7.84 -4.99 -18.34
CA SER A 119 7.01 -6.15 -18.68
C SER A 119 7.25 -7.36 -17.76
N LEU A 120 7.51 -7.10 -16.48
CA LEU A 120 7.72 -8.09 -15.44
C LEU A 120 6.49 -8.17 -14.53
N LEU A 121 6.24 -9.36 -13.98
CA LEU A 121 5.29 -9.50 -12.89
C LEU A 121 5.88 -8.87 -11.62
N LEU A 122 5.05 -8.23 -10.79
CA LEU A 122 5.51 -7.50 -9.59
C LEU A 122 6.42 -8.35 -8.69
N PHE A 123 6.09 -9.63 -8.46
CA PHE A 123 6.92 -10.51 -7.64
C PHE A 123 8.31 -10.80 -8.25
N GLN A 124 8.41 -10.82 -9.59
CA GLN A 124 9.67 -10.99 -10.31
C GLN A 124 10.51 -9.73 -10.23
N PHE A 125 9.86 -8.56 -10.31
CA PHE A 125 10.52 -7.27 -10.17
C PHE A 125 11.09 -7.09 -8.75
N ILE A 126 10.29 -7.35 -7.71
CA ILE A 126 10.70 -7.18 -6.31
C ILE A 126 11.71 -8.26 -5.87
N GLY A 127 11.42 -9.54 -6.14
CA GLY A 127 12.22 -10.65 -5.63
C GLY A 127 13.28 -11.18 -6.60
N GLY A 128 13.38 -10.58 -7.79
CA GLY A 128 14.27 -11.03 -8.86
C GLY A 128 13.97 -12.45 -9.36
N ASN A 129 14.92 -13.03 -10.08
CA ASN A 129 14.80 -14.36 -10.68
C ASN A 129 14.64 -15.50 -9.66
N SER A 130 14.87 -15.25 -8.37
CA SER A 130 14.77 -16.27 -7.30
C SER A 130 13.38 -16.33 -6.66
N ALA A 131 12.45 -15.46 -7.05
CA ALA A 131 11.09 -15.44 -6.53
C ALA A 131 10.21 -16.54 -7.15
N THR A 132 10.47 -17.80 -6.78
CA THR A 132 9.81 -18.98 -7.36
C THR A 132 8.95 -19.77 -6.37
N SER A 133 8.92 -19.35 -5.11
CA SER A 133 8.23 -20.06 -4.03
C SER A 133 6.84 -19.46 -3.79
N LEU A 134 5.84 -20.32 -3.60
CA LEU A 134 4.51 -19.91 -3.15
C LEU A 134 4.41 -20.06 -1.63
N PRO A 135 3.83 -19.09 -0.91
CA PRO A 135 3.59 -19.22 0.52
C PRO A 135 2.46 -20.22 0.78
N TYR A 136 2.49 -20.90 1.92
CA TYR A 136 1.34 -21.67 2.36
C TYR A 136 0.17 -20.73 2.72
N PRO A 137 -1.05 -20.99 2.24
CA PRO A 137 -2.19 -20.18 2.62
C PRO A 137 -2.59 -20.49 4.07
N LEU A 138 -2.52 -19.48 4.94
CA LEU A 138 -3.11 -19.54 6.28
C LEU A 138 -4.51 -18.95 6.22
N GLY A 139 -5.51 -19.81 5.99
CA GLY A 139 -6.89 -19.40 5.82
C GLY A 139 -7.64 -19.31 7.15
N ASN A 140 -8.26 -18.16 7.44
CA ASN A 140 -9.18 -18.06 8.57
C ASN A 140 -10.47 -18.85 8.30
N THR A 141 -10.79 -19.82 9.18
CA THR A 141 -11.95 -20.72 9.03
C THR A 141 -13.04 -20.46 10.05
N ILE A 142 -12.68 -20.04 11.26
CA ILE A 142 -13.62 -19.68 12.33
C ILE A 142 -13.16 -18.36 12.93
N SER A 143 -14.08 -17.39 12.95
CA SER A 143 -13.86 -16.11 13.61
C SER A 143 -14.43 -16.12 15.02
N GLY A 144 -13.72 -15.50 15.96
CA GLY A 144 -14.15 -15.30 17.34
C GLY A 144 -13.83 -13.92 17.88
N GLY A 145 -13.86 -13.76 19.20
CA GLY A 145 -13.55 -12.50 19.89
C GLY A 145 -14.34 -11.29 19.37
N GLN A 146 -13.62 -10.20 19.05
CA GLN A 146 -14.23 -8.95 18.58
C GLN A 146 -14.94 -9.06 17.22
N HIS A 147 -14.62 -10.08 16.42
CA HIS A 147 -15.28 -10.29 15.13
C HIS A 147 -16.73 -10.77 15.28
N THR A 148 -17.05 -11.43 16.40
CA THR A 148 -18.37 -12.05 16.63
C THR A 148 -19.18 -11.37 17.73
N ARG A 149 -18.69 -10.25 18.27
CA ARG A 149 -19.32 -9.51 19.38
C ARG A 149 -19.62 -10.42 20.59
N GLY A 150 -18.74 -11.37 20.88
CA GLY A 150 -18.85 -12.29 22.01
C GLY A 150 -19.88 -13.43 21.85
N LYS A 151 -20.42 -13.64 20.64
CA LYS A 151 -21.32 -14.77 20.35
C LYS A 151 -20.59 -16.05 19.90
N ALA A 152 -19.27 -16.07 19.99
CA ALA A 152 -18.42 -17.16 19.52
C ALA A 152 -17.21 -17.33 20.46
N PRO A 153 -16.27 -18.25 20.18
CA PRO A 153 -15.11 -18.48 21.03
C PRO A 153 -14.27 -17.21 21.29
N ASP A 154 -13.56 -17.18 22.41
CA ASP A 154 -12.75 -16.03 22.82
C ASP A 154 -11.57 -15.74 21.87
N ILE A 155 -10.95 -16.80 21.33
CA ILE A 155 -9.85 -16.69 20.36
C ILE A 155 -10.36 -16.01 19.08
N GLN A 156 -9.60 -15.01 18.59
CA GLN A 156 -10.05 -14.13 17.51
C GLN A 156 -10.10 -14.80 16.13
N GLU A 157 -9.14 -15.67 15.81
CA GLU A 157 -9.04 -16.35 14.51
C GLU A 157 -8.55 -17.79 14.69
N TYR A 158 -9.20 -18.73 14.00
CA TYR A 158 -8.78 -20.12 13.90
C TYR A 158 -8.35 -20.38 12.46
N LEU A 159 -7.04 -20.53 12.27
CA LEU A 159 -6.43 -20.64 10.95
C LEU A 159 -6.25 -22.12 10.57
N ALA A 160 -6.51 -22.44 9.31
CA ALA A 160 -6.21 -23.73 8.71
C ALA A 160 -5.01 -23.61 7.77
N LEU A 161 -4.10 -24.59 7.85
CA LEU A 161 -2.91 -24.70 7.02
C LEU A 161 -2.97 -26.02 6.23
N PRO A 162 -3.21 -25.99 4.90
CA PRO A 162 -3.24 -27.20 4.07
C PRO A 162 -1.81 -27.63 3.71
N HIS A 163 -1.05 -28.11 4.69
CA HIS A 163 0.38 -28.43 4.50
C HIS A 163 0.65 -29.57 3.49
N GLY A 164 -0.32 -30.46 3.26
CA GLY A 164 -0.19 -31.61 2.35
C GLY A 164 -0.70 -31.38 0.91
N ALA A 165 -0.98 -30.13 0.54
CA ALA A 165 -1.40 -29.75 -0.81
C ALA A 165 -0.23 -29.62 -1.79
#